data_AF-A0A7W4DE49-F1
#
_entry.id   AF-A0A7W4DE49-F1
#
_cell.length_a   1.000
_cell.length_b   1.000
_cell.length_c   1.000
_cell.angle_alpha   90.00
_cell.angle_beta   90.00
_cell.angle_gamma   90.00
#
_symmetry.space_group_name_H-M   'P 1'
#
loop_
_entity.id
_entity.type
_entity.pdbx_description
1 polymer ?
#
loop_
_entity_poly.entity_id
_entity_poly.type
_entity_poly.pdbx_seq_one_letter_code
_entity_poly.pdbx_strand_id
1 'polypeptide(L)'
;MQQDTDRWVAVATPVVLLALSVLLKTWATWFLPAALYFLYRRGGWAQARETALRLADLHLSLLVLAIPLGLLLGALGIVANDAGISRLPIVAVSGLLISALGIYVLVSYLFFSVKAYRGQLHSAKLNMGIIETLRGKRASCPQDSGAAS
;
A
#
# COMPACT_ATOMS: atom_id res chain seq x y z
N MET A 1 5.01 -6.98 -29.46
CA MET A 1 3.81 -7.74 -29.06
C MET A 1 3.82 -8.09 -27.58
N GLN A 2 4.68 -8.98 -27.07
CA GLN A 2 4.62 -9.38 -25.65
C GLN A 2 4.96 -8.25 -24.66
N GLN A 3 5.85 -7.32 -25.02
CA GLN A 3 6.15 -6.12 -24.23
C GLN A 3 4.98 -5.12 -24.17
N ASP A 4 4.23 -4.97 -25.27
CA ASP A 4 3.06 -4.08 -25.31
C ASP A 4 1.95 -4.64 -24.43
N THR A 5 1.72 -5.96 -24.49
CA THR A 5 0.77 -6.66 -23.64
C THR A 5 1.13 -6.56 -22.16
N ASP A 6 2.40 -6.77 -21.78
CA ASP A 6 2.86 -6.62 -20.37
C ASP A 6 2.62 -5.20 -19.85
N ARG A 7 2.90 -4.19 -20.67
CA ARG A 7 2.67 -2.78 -20.32
C ARG A 7 1.19 -2.45 -20.13
N TRP A 8 0.31 -2.93 -21.02
CA TRP A 8 -1.13 -2.75 -20.88
C TRP A 8 -1.68 -3.46 -19.64
N VAL A 9 -1.17 -4.65 -19.33
CA VAL A 9 -1.58 -5.36 -18.11
C VAL A 9 -1.10 -4.62 -16.87
N ALA A 10 0.14 -4.10 -16.85
CA ALA A 10 0.66 -3.32 -15.74
C ALA A 10 -0.19 -2.06 -15.46
N VAL A 11 -0.71 -1.42 -16.52
CA VAL A 11 -1.64 -0.27 -16.41
C VAL A 11 -3.01 -0.71 -15.90
N ALA A 12 -3.52 -1.83 -16.39
CA ALA A 12 -4.82 -2.36 -15.99
C ALA A 12 -4.81 -2.90 -14.55
N THR A 13 -3.68 -3.41 -14.06
CA THR A 13 -3.52 -4.04 -12.73
C THR A 13 -4.09 -3.19 -11.58
N PRO A 14 -3.67 -1.93 -11.37
CA PRO A 14 -4.24 -1.06 -10.33
C PRO A 14 -5.73 -0.78 -10.55
N VAL A 15 -6.18 -0.58 -11.78
CA VAL A 15 -7.61 -0.30 -12.09
C VAL A 15 -8.47 -1.51 -11.76
N VAL A 16 -8.03 -2.71 -12.15
CA VAL A 16 -8.69 -3.99 -11.87
C VAL A 16 -8.74 -4.24 -10.38
N LEU A 17 -7.63 -4.02 -9.65
CA LEU A 17 -7.58 -4.10 -8.19
C LEU A 17 -8.56 -3.12 -7.52
N LEU A 18 -8.72 -1.91 -8.06
CA LEU A 18 -9.69 -0.93 -7.55
C LEU A 18 -11.13 -1.36 -7.82
N ALA A 19 -11.43 -1.88 -9.01
CA ALA A 19 -12.77 -2.39 -9.31
C ALA A 19 -13.11 -3.59 -8.42
N LEU A 20 -12.16 -4.51 -8.25
CA LEU A 20 -12.30 -5.67 -7.38
C LEU A 20 -12.40 -5.28 -5.89
N SER A 21 -11.76 -4.21 -5.45
CA SER A 21 -11.88 -3.75 -4.06
C SER A 21 -13.27 -3.24 -3.70
N VAL A 22 -14.00 -2.72 -4.69
CA VAL A 22 -15.39 -2.26 -4.54
C VAL A 22 -16.37 -3.45 -4.62
N LEU A 23 -16.09 -4.45 -5.46
CA LEU A 23 -16.97 -5.61 -5.64
C LEU A 23 -16.79 -6.71 -4.58
N LEU A 24 -15.57 -6.93 -4.09
CA LEU A 24 -15.27 -8.01 -3.15
C LEU A 24 -15.46 -7.55 -1.70
N LYS A 25 -15.85 -8.49 -0.82
CA LYS A 25 -15.81 -8.27 0.63
C LYS A 25 -14.42 -7.80 1.03
N THR A 26 -14.36 -6.78 1.89
CA THR A 26 -13.17 -5.99 2.26
C THR A 26 -11.92 -6.83 2.58
N TRP A 27 -12.10 -8.04 3.10
CA TRP A 27 -11.03 -8.97 3.48
C TRP A 27 -10.29 -9.59 2.28
N ALA A 28 -10.99 -9.96 1.22
CA ALA A 28 -10.39 -10.62 0.04
C ALA A 28 -9.49 -9.65 -0.74
N THR A 29 -9.83 -8.36 -0.70
CA THR A 29 -9.11 -7.28 -1.36
C THR A 29 -7.65 -7.16 -0.90
N TRP A 30 -7.37 -7.44 0.38
CA TRP A 30 -6.03 -7.33 0.95
C TRP A 30 -5.03 -8.34 0.38
N PHE A 31 -5.51 -9.53 -0.03
CA PHE A 31 -4.66 -10.60 -0.56
C PHE A 31 -4.57 -10.60 -2.09
N LEU A 32 -5.47 -9.87 -2.76
CA LEU A 32 -5.54 -9.76 -4.21
C LEU A 32 -4.23 -9.33 -4.90
N PRO A 33 -3.50 -8.30 -4.43
CA PRO A 33 -2.27 -7.88 -5.11
C PRO A 33 -1.16 -8.94 -5.01
N ALA A 34 -1.12 -9.69 -3.91
CA ALA A 34 -0.21 -10.83 -3.75
C ALA A 34 -0.59 -12.00 -4.69
N ALA A 35 -1.88 -12.30 -4.83
CA ALA A 35 -2.35 -13.31 -5.78
C ALA A 35 -2.00 -12.94 -7.24
N LEU A 36 -2.19 -11.67 -7.62
CA LEU A 36 -1.83 -11.15 -8.94
C LEU A 36 -0.33 -11.24 -9.20
N TYR A 37 0.52 -11.00 -8.20
CA TYR A 37 1.96 -11.20 -8.32
C TYR A 37 2.32 -12.64 -8.72
N PHE A 38 1.71 -13.66 -8.10
CA PHE A 38 1.97 -15.06 -8.46
C PHE A 38 1.47 -15.41 -9.86
N LEU A 39 0.31 -14.86 -10.27
CA LEU A 39 -0.22 -15.00 -11.63
C LEU A 39 0.74 -14.41 -12.67
N TYR A 40 1.21 -13.18 -12.46
CA TYR A 40 2.15 -12.52 -13.39
C TYR A 40 3.54 -13.14 -13.39
N ARG A 41 3.99 -13.67 -12.25
CA ARG A 41 5.23 -14.46 -12.17
C ARG A 41 5.16 -15.71 -13.03
N ARG A 42 4.01 -16.40 -13.07
CA ARG A 42 3.82 -17.59 -13.90
C ARG A 42 3.70 -17.24 -15.39
N GLY A 43 3.16 -16.07 -15.73
CA GLY A 43 3.01 -15.59 -17.11
C GLY A 43 4.26 -14.93 -17.72
N GLY A 44 5.33 -14.70 -16.95
CA GLY A 44 6.55 -14.06 -17.43
C GLY A 44 6.43 -12.55 -17.67
N TRP A 45 5.45 -11.90 -17.04
CA TRP A 45 5.13 -10.47 -17.23
C TRP A 45 5.87 -9.65 -16.17
N ALA A 46 7.06 -9.16 -16.52
CA ALA A 46 7.97 -8.53 -15.58
C ALA A 46 7.40 -7.22 -15.02
N GLN A 47 6.80 -6.39 -15.88
CA GLN A 47 6.31 -5.07 -15.50
C GLN A 47 5.01 -5.14 -14.70
N ALA A 48 4.09 -6.04 -15.08
CA ALA A 48 2.88 -6.31 -14.30
C ALA A 48 3.22 -6.92 -12.93
N ARG A 49 4.19 -7.83 -12.87
CA ARG A 49 4.67 -8.46 -11.63
C ARG A 49 5.21 -7.42 -10.65
N GLU A 50 6.06 -6.51 -11.10
CA GLU A 50 6.63 -5.47 -10.22
C GLU A 50 5.56 -4.48 -9.74
N THR A 51 4.63 -4.10 -10.61
CA THR A 51 3.49 -3.26 -10.24
C THR A 51 2.64 -3.93 -9.15
N ALA A 52 2.32 -5.21 -9.31
CA ALA A 52 1.55 -5.99 -8.33
C ALA A 52 2.29 -6.12 -6.99
N LEU A 53 3.61 -6.32 -7.01
CA LEU A 53 4.42 -6.39 -5.79
C LEU A 53 4.38 -5.06 -5.01
N ARG A 54 4.53 -3.92 -5.71
CA ARG A 54 4.50 -2.60 -5.07
C ARG A 54 3.11 -2.23 -4.55
N LEU A 55 2.05 -2.71 -5.21
CA LEU A 55 0.70 -2.62 -4.70
C LEU A 55 0.52 -3.48 -3.44
N ALA A 56 1.06 -4.70 -3.41
CA ALA A 56 1.03 -5.56 -2.21
C ALA A 56 1.76 -4.90 -1.03
N ASP A 57 2.93 -4.32 -1.29
CA ASP A 57 3.69 -3.55 -0.30
C ASP A 57 2.90 -2.34 0.25
N LEU A 58 2.15 -1.63 -0.61
CA LEU A 58 1.26 -0.54 -0.16
C LEU A 58 0.15 -1.06 0.76
N HIS A 59 -0.46 -2.21 0.44
CA HIS A 59 -1.49 -2.82 1.28
C HIS A 59 -0.91 -3.25 2.63
N LEU A 60 0.27 -3.86 2.62
CA LEU A 60 0.96 -4.25 3.85
C LEU A 60 1.28 -3.03 4.72
N SER A 61 1.76 -1.95 4.11
CA SER A 61 2.02 -0.68 4.80
C SER A 61 0.74 -0.10 5.41
N LEU A 62 -0.38 -0.18 4.69
CA LEU A 62 -1.69 0.25 5.21
C LEU A 62 -2.15 -0.62 6.39
N LEU A 63 -1.95 -1.94 6.34
CA LEU A 63 -2.27 -2.83 7.46
C LEU A 63 -1.44 -2.50 8.70
N VAL A 64 -0.14 -2.29 8.52
CA VAL A 64 0.77 -1.91 9.61
C VAL A 64 0.36 -0.56 10.22
N LEU A 65 -0.11 0.39 9.42
CA LEU A 65 -0.64 1.67 9.91
C LEU A 65 -2.02 1.50 10.60
N ALA A 66 -2.87 0.63 10.09
CA ALA A 66 -4.24 0.44 10.58
C ALA A 66 -4.28 -0.14 12.00
N ILE A 67 -3.32 -1.01 12.36
CA ILE A 67 -3.25 -1.63 13.70
C ILE A 67 -3.10 -0.58 14.83
N PRO A 68 -2.06 0.28 14.84
CA PRO A 68 -1.90 1.29 15.89
C PRO A 68 -3.00 2.34 15.85
N LEU A 69 -3.50 2.73 14.67
CA LEU A 69 -4.66 3.62 14.55
C LEU A 69 -5.90 3.02 15.20
N GLY A 70 -6.18 1.74 14.93
CA GLY A 70 -7.31 1.03 15.50
C GLY A 70 -7.21 0.89 17.02
N LEU A 71 -6.01 0.59 17.53
CA LEU A 71 -5.72 0.57 18.97
C LEU A 71 -5.92 1.95 19.61
N LEU A 72 -5.42 3.01 18.99
CA LEU A 72 -5.57 4.38 19.47
C LEU A 72 -7.04 4.80 19.53
N LEU A 73 -7.79 4.59 18.44
CA LEU A 73 -9.22 4.90 18.36
C LEU A 73 -10.04 4.04 19.34
N GLY A 74 -9.68 2.77 19.49
CA GLY A 74 -10.30 1.86 20.45
C GLY A 74 -10.08 2.32 21.90
N ALA A 75 -8.84 2.67 22.25
CA ALA A 75 -8.50 3.20 23.57
C ALA A 75 -9.23 4.52 23.86
N LEU A 76 -9.27 5.45 22.88
CA LEU A 76 -10.04 6.70 23.00
C LEU A 76 -11.53 6.44 23.22
N GLY A 77 -12.08 5.43 22.53
CA GLY A 77 -13.48 5.02 22.68
C GLY A 77 -13.80 4.48 24.08
N ILE A 78 -12.89 3.69 24.65
CA ILE A 78 -13.02 3.18 26.03
C ILE A 78 -12.96 4.34 27.03
N VAL A 79 -11.95 5.20 26.93
CA VAL A 79 -11.79 6.35 27.83
C VAL A 79 -12.97 7.31 27.75
N ALA A 80 -13.49 7.60 26.56
CA ALA A 80 -14.67 8.45 26.40
C ALA A 80 -15.93 7.81 26.98
N ASN A 81 -16.06 6.49 26.89
CA ASN A 81 -17.17 5.76 27.51
C ASN A 81 -17.12 5.84 29.04
N ASP A 82 -15.93 5.65 29.63
CA ASP A 82 -15.73 5.69 31.08
C ASP A 82 -15.88 7.12 31.64
N ALA A 83 -15.54 8.14 30.84
CA ALA A 83 -15.68 9.55 31.21
C ALA A 83 -17.08 10.13 30.93
N GLY A 84 -18.03 9.35 30.40
CA GLY A 84 -19.37 9.82 30.02
C GLY A 84 -19.37 10.87 28.90
N ILE A 85 -18.30 10.94 28.10
CA ILE A 85 -18.13 11.90 27.01
C ILE A 85 -18.86 11.35 25.77
N SER A 86 -19.65 12.21 25.12
CA SER A 86 -20.30 11.87 23.85
C SER A 86 -19.29 11.32 22.84
N ARG A 87 -19.59 10.18 22.21
CA ARG A 87 -18.71 9.55 21.19
C ARG A 87 -18.69 10.29 19.84
N LEU A 88 -19.58 11.26 19.64
CA LEU A 88 -19.70 12.09 18.43
C LEU A 88 -18.37 12.66 17.90
N PRO A 89 -17.52 13.34 18.70
CA PRO A 89 -16.20 13.80 18.26
C PRO A 89 -15.28 12.67 17.78
N ILE A 90 -15.30 11.50 18.43
CA ILE A 90 -14.46 10.35 18.04
C ILE A 90 -14.94 9.75 16.71
N VAL A 91 -16.26 9.65 16.51
CA VAL A 91 -16.85 9.18 15.25
C VAL A 91 -16.55 10.15 14.09
N ALA A 92 -16.60 11.45 14.33
CA ALA A 92 -16.26 12.46 13.33
C ALA A 92 -14.77 12.40 12.94
N VAL A 93 -13.86 12.34 13.92
CA VAL A 93 -12.41 12.25 13.66
C VAL A 93 -12.05 10.96 12.95
N SER A 94 -12.61 9.82 13.36
CA SER A 94 -12.38 8.54 12.69
C SER A 94 -12.92 8.52 11.26
N GLY A 95 -14.10 9.09 11.00
CA GLY A 95 -14.63 9.24 9.64
C GLY A 95 -13.77 10.12 8.74
N LEU A 96 -13.24 11.22 9.27
CA LEU A 96 -12.34 12.13 8.55
C LEU A 96 -10.99 11.45 8.24
N LEU A 97 -10.48 10.66 9.19
CA LEU A 97 -9.25 9.90 9.02
C LEU A 97 -9.40 8.79 7.96
N ILE A 98 -10.51 8.03 8.00
CA ILE A 98 -10.80 6.96 7.03
C ILE A 98 -10.97 7.54 5.62
N SER A 99 -11.70 8.65 5.48
CA SER A 99 -11.90 9.31 4.19
C SER A 99 -10.59 9.86 3.62
N ALA A 100 -9.75 10.50 4.43
CA ALA A 100 -8.42 10.94 4.01
C ALA A 100 -7.54 9.78 3.55
N LEU A 101 -7.56 8.65 4.26
CA LEU A 101 -6.82 7.45 3.87
C LEU A 101 -7.34 6.87 2.55
N GLY A 102 -8.66 6.83 2.37
CA GLY A 102 -9.31 6.40 1.13
C GLY A 102 -8.91 7.25 -0.08
N ILE A 103 -8.90 8.59 0.07
CA ILE A 103 -8.44 9.52 -0.96
C ILE A 103 -6.97 9.27 -1.29
N TYR A 104 -6.12 9.08 -0.28
CA TYR A 104 -4.70 8.78 -0.49
C TYR A 104 -4.48 7.49 -1.30
N VAL A 105 -5.24 6.43 -1.00
CA VAL A 105 -5.19 5.16 -1.74
C VAL A 105 -5.64 5.38 -3.19
N LEU A 106 -6.77 6.06 -3.42
CA LEU A 106 -7.27 6.37 -4.76
C LEU A 106 -6.25 7.14 -5.60
N VAL A 107 -5.65 8.18 -5.03
CA VAL A 107 -4.63 8.98 -5.71
C VAL A 107 -3.39 8.12 -6.00
N SER A 108 -2.96 7.30 -5.04
CA SER A 108 -1.81 6.39 -5.23
C SER A 108 -2.06 5.42 -6.37
N TYR A 109 -3.25 4.82 -6.45
CA TYR A 109 -3.65 3.93 -7.53
C TYR A 109 -3.62 4.62 -8.89
N LEU A 110 -4.12 5.85 -8.97
CA LEU A 110 -4.05 6.66 -10.19
C LEU A 110 -2.59 6.89 -10.62
N PHE A 111 -1.71 7.24 -9.68
CA PHE A 111 -0.28 7.40 -9.94
C PHE A 111 0.41 6.11 -10.37
N PHE A 112 0.01 4.95 -9.81
CA PHE A 112 0.48 3.65 -10.27
C PHE A 112 0.11 3.40 -11.73
N SER A 113 -1.15 3.63 -12.12
CA SER A 113 -1.61 3.50 -13.52
C SER A 113 -0.86 4.44 -14.46
N VAL A 114 -0.73 5.72 -14.10
CA VAL A 114 -0.08 6.74 -14.95
C VAL A 114 1.41 6.47 -15.13
N LYS A 115 2.12 6.07 -14.07
CA LYS A 115 3.55 5.75 -14.18
C LYS A 115 3.76 4.41 -14.92
N ALA A 116 2.93 3.40 -14.67
CA ALA A 116 2.96 2.15 -15.44
C ALA A 116 2.76 2.42 -16.94
N TYR A 117 1.85 3.33 -17.29
CA TYR A 117 1.64 3.75 -18.69
C TYR A 117 2.90 4.40 -19.26
N ARG A 118 3.64 5.17 -18.47
CA ARG A 118 4.95 5.75 -18.86
C ARG A 118 6.11 4.75 -18.85
N GLY A 119 5.86 3.47 -18.57
CA GLY A 119 6.90 2.46 -18.44
C GLY A 119 7.75 2.60 -17.16
N GLN A 120 7.34 3.46 -16.24
CA GLN A 120 8.04 3.76 -15.00
C GLN A 120 7.39 3.05 -13.82
N LEU A 121 8.19 2.61 -12.87
CA LEU A 121 7.68 1.97 -11.68
C LEU A 121 7.42 3.02 -10.59
N HIS A 122 6.17 3.18 -10.16
CA HIS A 122 5.82 4.05 -9.03
C HIS A 122 6.10 3.36 -7.69
N SER A 123 6.61 4.08 -6.69
CA SER A 123 6.64 3.62 -5.30
C SER A 123 5.90 4.66 -4.47
N ALA A 124 4.85 4.25 -3.76
CA ALA A 124 4.10 5.14 -2.91
C ALA A 124 4.95 5.55 -1.70
N LYS A 125 4.85 6.81 -1.25
CA LYS A 125 5.65 7.29 -0.10
C LYS A 125 5.46 6.45 1.16
N LEU A 126 4.25 5.95 1.39
CA LEU A 126 3.94 5.09 2.53
C LEU A 126 4.66 3.74 2.48
N ASN A 127 4.86 3.20 1.28
CA ASN A 127 5.62 1.98 1.04
C ASN A 127 7.09 2.18 1.45
N MET A 128 7.69 3.29 1.03
CA MET A 128 9.09 3.59 1.33
C MET A 128 9.32 3.76 2.85
N GLY A 129 8.49 4.54 3.55
CA GLY A 129 8.68 4.81 4.98
C GLY A 129 8.51 3.57 5.87
N ILE A 130 7.41 2.82 5.72
CA ILE A 130 7.08 1.70 6.63
C ILE A 130 7.91 0.46 6.28
N ILE A 131 8.13 0.18 5.00
CA ILE A 131 8.92 -0.99 4.62
C ILE A 131 10.42 -0.73 4.78
N GLU A 132 10.95 0.49 4.60
CA GLU A 132 12.36 0.77 4.94
C GLU A 132 12.61 0.69 6.45
N THR A 133 11.66 1.13 7.28
CA THR A 133 11.76 0.99 8.74
C THR A 133 11.62 -0.46 9.18
N LEU A 134 10.69 -1.24 8.62
CA LEU A 134 10.52 -2.66 8.93
C LEU A 134 11.61 -3.57 8.34
N ARG A 135 12.10 -3.27 7.12
CA ARG A 135 13.24 -3.99 6.54
C ARG A 135 14.53 -3.70 7.28
N GLY A 136 14.50 -2.79 8.25
CA GLY A 136 15.65 -2.35 9.02
C GLY A 136 16.74 -2.00 8.04
N LYS A 137 16.66 -0.82 7.40
CA LYS A 137 17.80 -0.26 6.69
C LYS A 137 19.01 -0.53 7.57
N ARG A 138 19.80 -1.55 7.20
CA ARG A 138 21.09 -1.82 7.81
C ARG A 138 21.71 -0.46 7.77
N ALA A 139 21.95 0.14 8.94
CA ALA A 139 22.81 1.29 9.05
C ALA A 139 23.94 0.97 8.10
N SER A 140 24.04 1.75 7.03
CA SER A 140 25.16 1.71 6.13
C SER A 140 26.38 1.60 7.02
N CYS A 141 26.96 0.40 7.07
CA CYS A 141 28.25 0.20 7.71
C CYS A 141 29.11 1.30 7.08
N PRO A 142 29.75 2.18 7.86
CA PRO A 142 30.73 3.09 7.29
C PRO A 142 31.63 2.21 6.44
N GLN A 143 31.62 2.51 5.15
CA GLN A 143 32.43 1.81 4.19
C GLN A 143 33.86 1.96 4.71
N ASP A 144 34.38 0.83 5.18
CA ASP A 144 35.78 0.58 5.41
C ASP A 144 36.51 1.06 4.16
N SER A 145 36.98 2.30 4.20
CA SER A 145 37.93 2.83 3.23
C SER A 145 39.21 2.08 3.53
N GLY A 146 39.38 0.97 2.82
CA GLY A 146 40.55 0.12 2.88
C GLY A 146 41.83 0.95 2.79
N ALA A 147 42.80 0.40 3.51
CA ALA A 147 44.21 0.74 3.56
C ALA A 147 44.87 1.12 2.21
N ALA A 148 46.05 1.72 2.39
CA ALA A 148 47.22 1.74 1.51
C ALA A 148 47.39 2.96 0.60
N SER A 149 48.11 3.96 1.09
CA SER A 149 49.49 4.23 0.65
C SER A 149 50.21 5.10 1.67
#